data_AF-A0A7S2PHU8-F1
#
_entry.id   AF-A0A7S2PHU8-F1
#
_cell.length_a   1.000
_cell.length_b   1.000
_cell.length_c   1.000
_cell.angle_alpha   90.00
_cell.angle_beta   90.00
_cell.angle_gamma   90.00
#
_symmetry.space_group_name_H-M   'P 1'
#
loop_
_entity.id
_entity.type
_entity.pdbx_description
1 polymer ?
#
loop_
_entity_poly.entity_id
_entity_poly.type
_entity_poly.pdbx_seq_one_letter_code
_entity_poly.pdbx_strand_id
1 'polypeptide(L)'
;ARRSLLSLHAALRANEELRTTVRALDPGEVTDIAHQDPREWACAELRKRRRQWETEALQAARCPDGQMATCPACGGRALVQCGRAGTGRAARLSKQWAHYKCQEESCGKDTHVQEG
;
A
#
# COMPACT_ATOMS: atom_id res chain seq x y z
N ALA A 1 -28.77 -4.34 0.36
CA ALA A 1 -29.57 -4.20 -0.88
C ALA A 1 -29.67 -2.75 -1.37
N ARG A 2 -30.39 -1.84 -0.68
CA ARG A 2 -30.65 -0.47 -1.18
C ARG A 2 -29.39 0.36 -1.50
N ARG A 3 -28.34 0.30 -0.67
CA ARG A 3 -27.07 1.02 -0.92
C ARG A 3 -26.37 0.54 -2.18
N SER A 4 -26.30 -0.78 -2.40
CA SER A 4 -25.67 -1.38 -3.58
C SER A 4 -26.36 -0.95 -4.87
N LEU A 5 -27.70 -0.90 -4.88
CA LEU A 5 -28.47 -0.42 -6.04
C LEU A 5 -28.25 1.08 -6.32
N LEU A 6 -28.12 1.90 -5.27
CA LEU A 6 -27.78 3.32 -5.43
C LEU A 6 -26.36 3.51 -6.02
N SER A 7 -25.41 2.68 -5.57
CA SER A 7 -24.05 2.66 -6.12
C SER A 7 -24.01 2.20 -7.57
N LEU A 8 -24.78 1.16 -7.92
CA LEU A 8 -24.92 0.70 -9.31
C LEU A 8 -25.56 1.78 -10.19
N HIS A 9 -26.61 2.44 -9.71
CA HIS A 9 -27.23 3.55 -10.43
C HIS A 9 -26.26 4.73 -10.65
N ALA A 10 -25.43 5.05 -9.66
CA ALA A 10 -24.37 6.05 -9.82
C ALA A 10 -23.32 5.59 -10.85
N ALA A 11 -22.90 4.33 -10.80
CA ALA A 11 -21.93 3.76 -11.75
C ALA A 11 -22.48 3.76 -13.18
N LEU A 12 -23.73 3.34 -13.40
CA LEU A 12 -24.39 3.40 -14.70
C LEU A 12 -24.47 4.82 -15.25
N ARG A 13 -24.67 5.85 -14.42
CA ARG A 13 -24.68 7.24 -14.90
C ARG A 13 -23.30 7.73 -15.34
N ALA A 14 -22.25 7.29 -14.66
CA ALA A 14 -20.88 7.75 -14.91
C ALA A 14 -20.09 6.90 -15.92
N ASN A 15 -20.50 5.65 -16.15
CA ASN A 15 -19.79 4.68 -16.96
C ASN A 15 -20.62 4.26 -18.18
N GLU A 16 -20.28 4.81 -19.35
CA GLU A 16 -20.94 4.47 -20.61
C GLU A 16 -20.74 3.02 -21.04
N GLU A 17 -19.53 2.49 -20.88
CA GLU A 17 -19.20 1.09 -21.17
C GLU A 17 -20.14 0.14 -20.42
N LEU A 18 -20.32 0.37 -19.11
CA LEU A 18 -21.23 -0.43 -18.28
C LEU A 18 -22.69 -0.35 -18.75
N ARG A 19 -23.16 0.83 -19.19
CA ARG A 19 -24.52 0.97 -19.73
C ARG A 19 -24.69 0.17 -21.01
N THR A 20 -23.70 0.23 -21.89
CA THR A 20 -23.72 -0.51 -23.17
C THR A 20 -23.72 -2.01 -22.92
N THR A 21 -22.90 -2.49 -21.97
CA THR A 21 -22.91 -3.90 -21.56
C THR A 21 -24.27 -4.30 -20.99
N VAL A 22 -24.83 -3.56 -20.03
CA VAL A 22 -26.15 -3.89 -19.45
C VAL A 22 -27.27 -3.91 -20.49
N ARG A 23 -27.21 -3.04 -21.50
CA ARG A 23 -28.21 -3.01 -22.59
C ARG A 23 -28.09 -4.18 -23.57
N ALA A 24 -26.92 -4.80 -23.66
CA ALA A 24 -26.66 -5.90 -24.58
C ALA A 24 -26.93 -7.29 -23.96
N LEU A 25 -27.16 -7.35 -22.65
CA LEU A 25 -27.38 -8.57 -21.90
C LEU A 25 -28.85 -8.94 -21.79
N ASP A 26 -29.12 -10.22 -21.59
CA ASP A 26 -30.47 -10.71 -21.31
C ASP A 26 -30.91 -10.35 -19.88
N PRO A 27 -32.22 -10.26 -19.60
CA PRO A 27 -32.72 -9.84 -18.28
C PRO A 27 -32.18 -10.64 -17.08
N GLY A 28 -31.88 -11.93 -17.28
CA GLY A 28 -31.28 -12.79 -16.25
C GLY A 28 -29.81 -12.45 -15.94
N GLU A 29 -29.06 -12.01 -16.94
CA GLU A 29 -27.65 -11.62 -16.78
C GLU A 29 -27.51 -10.23 -16.17
N VAL A 30 -28.52 -9.36 -16.37
CA VAL A 30 -28.58 -8.03 -15.74
C VAL A 30 -28.70 -8.15 -14.22
N THR A 31 -29.45 -9.14 -13.72
CA THR A 31 -29.54 -9.40 -12.28
C THR A 31 -28.19 -9.81 -11.69
N ASP A 32 -27.38 -10.57 -12.42
CA ASP A 32 -26.05 -10.97 -11.96
C ASP A 32 -25.12 -9.76 -11.79
N ILE A 33 -25.22 -8.76 -12.68
CA ILE A 33 -24.48 -7.49 -12.54
C ILE A 33 -24.83 -6.76 -11.24
N ALA A 34 -26.09 -6.79 -10.82
CA ALA A 34 -26.52 -6.17 -9.56
C ALA A 34 -25.92 -6.86 -8.32
N HIS A 35 -25.49 -8.12 -8.46
CA HIS A 35 -24.84 -8.90 -7.42
C HIS A 35 -23.30 -8.83 -7.46
N GLN A 36 -22.71 -8.23 -8.50
CA GLN A 36 -21.27 -8.04 -8.59
C GLN A 36 -20.73 -7.06 -7.53
N ASP A 37 -19.42 -7.16 -7.27
CA ASP A 37 -18.72 -6.18 -6.45
C ASP A 37 -18.80 -4.78 -7.11
N PRO A 38 -19.12 -3.71 -6.37
CA PRO A 38 -19.11 -2.35 -6.90
C PRO A 38 -17.79 -1.91 -7.57
N ARG A 39 -16.68 -2.57 -7.26
CA ARG A 39 -15.38 -2.36 -7.92
C ARG A 39 -15.39 -2.77 -9.39
N GLU A 40 -16.20 -3.76 -9.76
CA GLU A 40 -16.33 -4.27 -11.14
C GLU A 40 -17.09 -3.30 -12.04
N TRP A 41 -17.98 -2.46 -11.47
CA TRP A 41 -18.73 -1.45 -12.22
C TRP A 41 -17.90 -0.24 -12.65
N ALA A 42 -16.64 -0.16 -12.21
CA ALA A 42 -15.72 0.91 -12.60
C ALA A 42 -15.32 0.83 -14.08
N CYS A 43 -15.11 1.98 -14.71
CA CYS A 43 -14.61 2.02 -16.08
C CYS A 43 -13.24 1.34 -16.20
N ALA A 44 -12.89 0.87 -17.40
CA ALA A 44 -11.63 0.17 -17.65
C ALA A 44 -10.39 0.95 -17.16
N GLU A 45 -10.38 2.27 -17.34
CA GLU A 45 -9.29 3.13 -16.87
C GLU A 45 -9.14 3.12 -15.34
N LEU A 46 -10.24 3.26 -14.61
CA LEU A 46 -10.20 3.26 -13.14
C LEU A 46 -9.82 1.88 -12.60
N ARG A 47 -10.29 0.80 -13.23
CA ARG A 47 -9.87 -0.58 -12.90
C ARG A 47 -8.37 -0.76 -13.10
N LYS A 48 -7.82 -0.25 -14.22
CA LYS A 48 -6.38 -0.28 -14.49
C LYS A 48 -5.57 0.49 -13.43
N ARG A 49 -5.99 1.72 -13.10
CA ARG A 49 -5.32 2.53 -12.06
C ARG A 49 -5.35 1.86 -10.69
N ARG A 50 -6.48 1.25 -10.31
CA ARG A 50 -6.58 0.50 -9.04
C ARG A 50 -5.61 -0.68 -8.97
N ARG A 51 -5.51 -1.47 -10.04
CA ARG A 51 -4.54 -2.59 -10.12
C ARG A 51 -3.10 -2.10 -10.03
N GLN A 52 -2.80 -0.96 -10.66
CA GLN A 52 -1.49 -0.33 -10.55
C GLN A 52 -1.19 0.07 -9.09
N TRP A 53 -2.11 0.78 -8.43
CA TRP A 53 -1.93 1.16 -7.03
C TRP A 53 -1.82 -0.03 -6.07
N GLU A 54 -2.59 -1.09 -6.31
CA GLU A 54 -2.45 -2.34 -5.56
C GLU A 54 -1.04 -2.93 -5.70
N THR A 55 -0.51 -2.93 -6.92
CA THR A 55 0.85 -3.40 -7.21
C THR A 55 1.90 -2.53 -6.52
N GLU A 56 1.78 -1.20 -6.62
CA GLU A 56 2.67 -0.24 -5.98
C GLU A 56 2.62 -0.36 -4.45
N ALA A 57 1.44 -0.50 -3.85
CA ALA A 57 1.27 -0.65 -2.42
C ALA A 57 1.88 -1.96 -1.90
N LEU A 58 1.70 -3.07 -2.64
CA LEU A 58 2.33 -4.34 -2.30
C LEU A 58 3.85 -4.28 -2.43
N GLN A 59 4.37 -3.57 -3.43
CA GLN A 59 5.80 -3.36 -3.59
C GLN A 59 6.37 -2.51 -2.44
N ALA A 60 5.70 -1.41 -2.07
CA ALA A 60 6.10 -0.58 -0.94
C ALA A 60 6.07 -1.35 0.39
N ALA A 61 5.09 -2.23 0.60
CA ALA A 61 5.04 -3.06 1.80
C ALA A 61 6.17 -4.11 1.86
N ARG A 62 6.68 -4.56 0.70
CA ARG A 62 7.76 -5.56 0.61
C ARG A 62 9.15 -4.98 0.75
N CYS A 63 9.33 -3.72 0.38
CA CYS A 63 10.60 -3.02 0.49
C CYS A 63 10.48 -1.99 1.63
N PRO A 64 10.88 -2.31 2.87
CA PRO A 64 10.82 -1.33 3.92
C PRO A 64 11.80 -0.21 3.58
N ASP A 65 11.28 1.00 3.39
CA ASP A 65 12.09 2.19 3.19
C ASP A 65 13.00 2.38 4.41
N GLY A 66 14.31 2.38 4.17
CA GLY A 66 15.31 2.53 5.23
C GLY A 66 16.72 2.42 4.69
N GLN A 67 17.65 3.12 5.33
CA GLN A 67 19.06 2.96 4.99
C GLN A 67 19.55 1.60 5.50
N MET A 68 20.13 0.79 4.61
CA MET A 68 20.82 -0.43 5.03
C MET A 68 22.07 -0.07 5.84
N ALA A 69 22.24 -0.75 6.97
CA ALA A 69 23.39 -0.60 7.87
C ALA A 69 23.79 -1.95 8.48
N THR A 70 24.84 -1.91 9.28
CA THR A 70 25.29 -3.06 10.07
C THR A 70 24.52 -3.13 11.39
N CYS A 71 24.04 -4.31 11.75
CA CYS A 71 23.38 -4.57 13.03
C CYS A 71 24.38 -4.41 14.18
N PRO A 72 24.10 -3.55 15.18
CA PRO A 72 25.02 -3.36 16.30
C PRO A 72 25.10 -4.57 17.24
N ALA A 73 24.13 -5.50 17.20
CA ALA A 73 24.13 -6.69 18.05
C ALA A 73 24.92 -7.88 17.47
N CYS A 74 24.82 -8.13 16.15
CA CYS A 74 25.42 -9.33 15.53
C CYS A 74 26.39 -9.03 14.38
N GLY A 75 26.55 -7.77 13.98
CA GLY A 75 27.38 -7.40 12.81
C GLY A 75 26.77 -7.75 11.45
N GLY A 76 25.57 -8.34 11.42
CA GLY A 76 24.84 -8.68 10.19
C GLY A 76 24.12 -7.48 9.55
N ARG A 77 23.22 -7.73 8.60
CA ARG A 77 22.45 -6.66 7.95
C ARG A 77 21.31 -6.15 8.82
N ALA A 78 21.11 -4.85 8.88
CA ALA A 78 19.97 -4.23 9.55
C ALA A 78 19.42 -3.02 8.77
N LEU A 79 18.11 -2.83 8.84
CA LEU A 79 17.45 -1.63 8.31
C LEU A 79 17.40 -0.55 9.39
N VAL A 80 17.82 0.66 9.05
CA VAL A 80 17.67 1.84 9.91
C VAL A 80 16.32 2.48 9.63
N GLN A 81 15.39 2.32 10.57
CA GLN A 81 14.00 2.77 10.43
C GLN A 81 13.84 4.27 10.66
N CYS A 82 14.66 4.86 11.52
CA CYS A 82 14.70 6.30 11.73
C CYS A 82 16.00 6.74 12.42
N GLY A 83 16.35 8.01 12.27
CA GLY A 83 17.21 8.72 13.22
C GLY A 83 18.73 8.65 13.01
N ARG A 84 19.22 8.49 11.76
CA ARG A 84 20.63 8.82 11.48
C ARG A 84 20.80 10.33 11.50
N ALA A 85 21.52 10.81 12.51
CA ALA A 85 21.87 12.20 12.63
C ALA A 85 22.85 12.57 11.51
N GLY A 86 22.49 13.54 10.69
CA GLY A 86 23.47 14.18 9.81
C GLY A 86 24.62 14.79 10.62
N THR A 87 25.74 15.11 9.98
CA THR A 87 26.87 15.72 10.69
C THR A 87 26.55 17.18 11.07
N GLY A 88 26.77 17.60 12.32
CA GLY A 88 26.71 19.02 12.70
C GLY A 88 26.31 19.34 14.15
N ARG A 89 26.17 20.64 14.45
CA ARG A 89 25.85 21.15 15.80
C ARG A 89 24.44 20.79 16.27
N ALA A 90 23.48 20.65 15.35
CA ALA A 90 22.10 20.27 15.66
C ALA A 90 21.97 18.77 16.05
N ALA A 91 22.79 17.90 15.46
CA ALA A 91 22.87 16.49 15.82
C ALA A 91 23.38 16.27 17.26
N ARG A 92 24.40 17.03 17.68
CA ARG A 92 24.96 16.95 19.04
C ARG A 92 24.00 17.38 20.16
N LEU A 93 22.98 18.18 19.84
CA LEU A 93 22.03 18.74 20.81
C LEU A 93 20.72 17.96 20.89
N SER A 94 20.40 17.18 19.86
CA SER A 94 19.23 16.30 19.87
C SER A 94 19.69 14.93 20.32
N LYS A 95 19.06 14.36 21.36
CA LYS A 95 19.25 12.96 21.76
C LYS A 95 18.66 12.07 20.66
N GLN A 96 19.32 12.00 19.51
CA GLN A 96 18.84 11.24 18.36
C GLN A 96 19.11 9.77 18.62
N TRP A 97 18.09 8.95 18.40
CA TRP A 97 18.19 7.51 18.48
C TRP A 97 18.08 6.97 17.07
N ALA A 98 19.02 6.12 16.69
CA ALA A 98 18.93 5.32 15.49
C ALA A 98 18.29 3.97 15.84
N HIS A 99 17.21 3.65 15.13
CA HIS A 99 16.44 2.43 15.33
C HIS A 99 16.81 1.42 14.24
N TYR A 100 17.42 0.31 14.63
CA TYR A 100 17.90 -0.73 13.75
C TYR A 100 17.05 -1.98 13.89
N LYS A 101 16.58 -2.54 12.77
CA LYS A 101 15.91 -3.84 12.71
C LYS A 101 16.77 -4.85 11.94
N CYS A 102 17.30 -5.85 12.64
CA CYS A 102 18.16 -6.85 12.04
C CYS A 102 17.38 -7.73 11.03
N GLN A 103 18.01 -8.00 9.89
CA GLN A 103 17.46 -8.84 8.82
C GLN A 103 18.03 -10.27 8.83
N GLU A 104 18.99 -10.58 9.71
CA GLU A 104 19.53 -11.94 9.84
C GLU A 104 18.58 -12.80 10.67
N GLU A 105 18.19 -13.97 10.14
CA GLU A 105 17.24 -14.90 10.77
C GLU A 105 17.66 -15.35 12.17
N SER A 106 18.97 -15.49 12.40
CA SER A 106 19.53 -15.90 13.69
C SER A 106 19.53 -14.80 14.75
N CYS A 107 19.44 -13.53 14.34
CA CYS A 107 19.43 -12.40 15.26
C CYS A 107 18.03 -11.82 15.40
N GLY A 108 17.44 -11.30 14.32
CA GLY A 108 16.09 -10.72 14.29
C GLY A 108 15.81 -9.59 15.30
N LYS A 109 16.83 -9.08 16.01
CA LYS A 109 16.66 -8.10 17.09
C LYS A 109 16.38 -6.71 16.55
N ASP A 110 15.51 -6.01 17.27
CA ASP A 110 15.34 -4.57 17.16
C ASP A 110 16.27 -3.90 18.21
N THR A 111 17.12 -2.99 17.75
CA THR A 111 18.13 -2.33 18.59
C THR A 111 18.08 -0.82 18.42
N HIS A 112 18.22 -0.10 19.53
CA HIS A 112 18.20 1.36 19.57
C HIS A 112 19.56 1.85 20.01
N VAL A 113 20.22 2.66 19.19
CA VAL A 113 21.54 3.22 19.51
C VAL A 113 21.39 4.73 19.58
N GLN A 114 21.80 5.32 20.69
CA GLN A 114 21.87 6.76 20.81
C GLN A 114 23.04 7.27 19.97
N GLU A 115 22.77 8.17 19.03
CA GLU A 115 23.80 8.84 18.24
C GLU A 115 24.25 10.13 18.95
N GLY A 116 25.56 10.36 19.03
CA GLY A 116 26.19 11.48 19.75
C GLY A 116 27.55 11.86 19.18
#